data_AF-A0A920UY13-F1
#
_entry.id   AF-A0A920UY13-F1
#
_cell.length_a   1.000
_cell.length_b   1.000
_cell.length_c   1.000
_cell.angle_alpha   90.00
_cell.angle_beta   90.00
_cell.angle_gamma   90.00
#
_symmetry.space_group_name_H-M   'P 1'
#
loop_
_entity.id
_entity.type
_entity.pdbx_description
1 polymer ?
#
loop_
_entity_poly.entity_id
_entity_poly.type
_entity_poly.pdbx_seq_one_letter_code
_entity_poly.pdbx_strand_id
1 'polypeptide(L)'
;METSVSELQTRLDNDGATLNKQIATLTKTHQALETTNISLIEKKKMLETRNDDLQSLLEKSKASTAALATQIDRLKERQQEIIASEKTLTAQKVLLEQTLDQQRLSAELLETENISLINRVQLFEKQAAASVAKANESGATKQPLTQPDSQPERSTPSAEAIDNFNNALTLMTQGRPDEAIAVYEGLIKAFPQFPQPYNNLASVFASLGNLERAESLLRQGLELDDRYRLLRKNLGSLLIHRASRIYRQAIDGAKDKNVPAKKEAIALQAFDMMSPLQ
;
A
#
# COMPACT_ATOMS: atom_id res chain seq x y z
N MET A 1 -100.32 74.46 8.02
CA MET A 1 -98.93 74.95 7.84
C MET A 1 -98.05 74.54 9.00
N GLU A 2 -98.42 74.81 10.25
CA GLU A 2 -97.62 74.44 11.45
C GLU A 2 -97.35 72.93 11.59
N THR A 3 -98.33 72.07 11.32
CA THR A 3 -98.16 70.60 11.39
C THR A 3 -97.12 70.08 10.40
N SER A 4 -97.12 70.58 9.16
CA SER A 4 -96.14 70.18 8.13
C SER A 4 -94.73 70.69 8.42
N VAL A 5 -94.58 71.84 9.09
CA VAL A 5 -93.28 72.35 9.52
C VAL A 5 -92.70 71.50 10.64
N SER A 6 -93.52 71.07 11.61
CA SER A 6 -93.09 70.18 12.69
C SER A 6 -92.64 68.81 12.18
N GLU A 7 -93.37 68.21 11.22
CA GLU A 7 -93.00 66.93 10.61
C GLU A 7 -91.69 67.01 9.83
N LEU A 8 -91.46 68.10 9.09
CA LEU A 8 -90.20 68.36 8.39
C LEU A 8 -89.04 68.55 9.36
N GLN A 9 -89.26 69.26 10.48
CA GLN A 9 -88.25 69.43 11.52
C GLN A 9 -87.86 68.09 12.14
N THR A 10 -88.84 67.25 12.50
CA THR A 10 -88.57 65.92 13.05
C THR A 10 -87.82 65.02 12.07
N ARG A 11 -88.14 65.08 10.77
CA ARG A 11 -87.39 64.34 9.74
C ARG A 11 -85.95 64.84 9.61
N LEU A 12 -85.75 66.17 9.61
CA LEU A 12 -84.42 66.76 9.56
C LEU A 12 -83.57 66.35 10.78
N ASP A 13 -84.16 66.33 11.98
CA ASP A 13 -83.49 65.93 13.21
C ASP A 13 -83.12 64.43 13.18
N ASN A 14 -84.00 63.57 12.65
CA ASN A 14 -83.75 62.14 12.48
C ASN A 14 -82.66 61.84 11.43
N ASP A 15 -82.70 62.56 10.30
CA ASP A 15 -81.69 62.45 9.24
C ASP A 15 -80.32 62.95 9.76
N GLY A 16 -80.32 64.05 10.53
CA GLY A 16 -79.14 64.57 11.22
C GLY A 16 -78.56 63.58 12.24
N ALA A 17 -79.40 62.93 13.04
CA ALA A 17 -78.97 61.89 13.99
C ALA A 17 -78.36 60.67 13.27
N THR A 18 -78.97 60.27 12.14
CA THR A 18 -78.48 59.15 11.32
C THR A 18 -77.12 59.48 10.70
N LEU A 19 -76.98 60.68 10.13
CA LEU A 19 -75.72 61.16 9.55
C LEU A 19 -74.62 61.24 10.62
N ASN A 20 -74.93 61.77 11.81
CA ASN A 20 -73.97 61.83 12.92
C ASN A 20 -73.49 60.43 13.36
N LYS A 21 -74.39 59.44 13.38
CA LYS A 21 -74.02 58.04 13.67
C LYS A 21 -73.10 57.46 12.59
N GLN A 22 -73.39 57.71 11.31
CA GLN A 22 -72.55 57.27 10.20
C GLN A 22 -71.16 57.92 10.26
N ILE A 23 -71.10 59.22 10.52
CA ILE A 23 -69.82 59.95 10.70
C ILE A 23 -69.04 59.34 11.86
N ALA A 24 -69.66 59.07 13.00
CA ALA A 24 -68.99 58.46 14.15
C ALA A 24 -68.42 57.07 13.82
N THR A 25 -69.17 56.25 13.07
CA THR A 25 -68.68 54.93 12.62
C THR A 25 -67.51 55.07 11.65
N LEU A 26 -67.62 55.95 10.64
CA LEU A 26 -66.55 56.18 9.66
C LEU A 26 -65.27 56.70 10.34
N THR A 27 -65.38 57.62 11.29
CA THR A 27 -64.22 58.11 12.06
C THR A 27 -63.54 56.99 12.85
N LYS A 28 -64.31 56.10 13.50
CA LYS A 28 -63.73 54.94 14.21
C LYS A 28 -63.04 53.98 13.25
N THR A 29 -63.65 53.68 12.11
CA THR A 29 -63.05 52.81 11.09
C THR A 29 -61.77 53.43 10.51
N HIS A 30 -61.78 54.74 10.23
CA HIS A 30 -60.59 55.46 9.76
C HIS A 30 -59.44 55.36 10.77
N GLN A 31 -59.69 55.64 12.05
CA GLN A 31 -58.67 55.53 13.10
C GLN A 31 -58.12 54.10 13.24
N ALA A 32 -58.96 53.08 13.13
CA ALA A 32 -58.54 51.68 13.17
C ALA A 32 -57.66 51.31 11.95
N LEU A 33 -58.04 51.78 10.75
CA LEU A 33 -57.24 51.59 9.54
C LEU A 33 -55.90 52.31 9.62
N GLU A 34 -55.87 53.53 10.15
CA GLU A 34 -54.64 54.31 10.33
C GLU A 34 -53.67 53.62 11.29
N THR A 35 -54.19 53.12 12.43
CA THR A 35 -53.40 52.32 13.39
C THR A 35 -52.84 51.05 12.75
N THR A 36 -53.67 50.36 11.96
CA THR A 36 -53.25 49.16 11.23
C THR A 36 -52.17 49.48 10.20
N ASN A 37 -52.32 50.60 9.48
CA ASN A 37 -51.36 51.01 8.47
C ASN A 37 -49.99 51.36 9.08
N ILE A 38 -49.97 52.06 10.22
CA ILE A 38 -48.75 52.34 10.97
C ILE A 38 -48.04 51.02 11.37
N SER A 39 -48.78 50.06 11.92
CA SER A 39 -48.22 48.76 12.30
C SER A 39 -47.67 47.98 11.10
N LEU A 40 -48.35 48.04 9.94
CA LEU A 40 -47.87 47.40 8.71
C LEU A 40 -46.59 48.07 8.17
N ILE A 41 -46.48 49.39 8.26
CA ILE A 41 -45.27 50.13 7.87
C ILE A 41 -44.08 49.73 8.76
N GLU A 42 -44.27 49.65 10.08
CA GLU A 42 -43.24 49.18 11.01
C GLU A 42 -42.82 47.74 10.71
N LYS A 43 -43.79 46.85 10.49
CA LYS A 43 -43.52 45.46 10.12
C LYS A 43 -42.76 45.35 8.81
N LYS A 44 -43.11 46.14 7.80
CA LYS A 44 -42.40 46.20 6.53
C LYS A 44 -40.94 46.61 6.74
N LYS A 45 -40.70 47.68 7.51
CA LYS A 45 -39.34 48.13 7.84
C LYS A 45 -38.52 47.04 8.54
N MET A 46 -39.10 46.32 9.49
CA MET A 46 -38.42 45.19 10.15
C MET A 46 -38.08 44.07 9.17
N LEU A 47 -38.96 43.76 8.22
CA LEU A 47 -38.72 42.74 7.21
C LEU A 47 -37.64 43.15 6.21
N GLU A 48 -37.57 44.43 5.84
CA GLU A 48 -36.50 44.97 4.99
C GLU A 48 -35.14 44.82 5.67
N THR A 49 -35.01 45.24 6.93
CA THR A 49 -33.76 45.05 7.69
C THR A 49 -33.36 43.58 7.80
N ARG A 50 -34.33 42.69 8.08
CA ARG A 50 -34.05 41.25 8.17
C ARG A 50 -33.62 40.66 6.82
N ASN A 51 -34.14 41.18 5.72
CA ASN A 51 -33.74 40.76 4.38
C ASN A 51 -32.28 41.17 4.09
N ASP A 52 -31.88 42.39 4.47
CA ASP A 52 -30.50 42.86 4.32
C ASP A 52 -29.52 42.00 5.15
N ASP A 53 -29.88 41.66 6.39
CA ASP A 53 -29.10 40.76 7.25
C ASP A 53 -28.93 39.37 6.61
N LEU A 54 -30.01 38.81 6.05
CA LEU A 54 -29.99 37.51 5.37
C LEU A 54 -29.11 37.54 4.12
N GLN A 55 -29.14 38.63 3.35
CA GLN A 55 -28.26 38.81 2.19
C GLN A 55 -26.79 38.87 2.62
N SER A 56 -26.47 39.60 3.70
CA SER A 56 -25.11 39.65 4.26
C SER A 56 -24.61 38.27 4.70
N LEU A 57 -25.46 37.47 5.37
CA LEU A 57 -25.12 36.10 5.76
C LEU A 57 -24.91 35.19 4.55
N LEU A 58 -25.72 35.34 3.49
CA LEU A 58 -25.58 34.57 2.26
C LEU A 58 -24.24 34.85 1.58
N GLU A 59 -23.82 36.10 1.47
CA GLU A 59 -22.52 36.45 0.88
C GLU A 59 -21.34 35.93 1.69
N LYS A 60 -21.41 35.98 3.03
CA LYS A 60 -20.40 35.36 3.91
C LYS A 60 -20.32 33.84 3.70
N SER A 61 -21.47 33.18 3.56
CA SER A 61 -21.53 31.74 3.29
C SER A 61 -20.89 31.40 1.93
N LYS A 62 -21.21 32.15 0.87
CA LYS A 62 -20.59 31.99 -0.45
C LYS A 62 -19.07 32.15 -0.40
N ALA A 63 -18.58 33.21 0.26
CA ALA A 63 -17.14 33.42 0.43
C ALA A 63 -16.46 32.25 1.18
N SER A 64 -17.10 31.73 2.23
CA SER A 64 -16.60 30.56 2.95
C SER A 64 -16.58 29.31 2.08
N THR A 65 -17.62 29.06 1.27
CA THR A 65 -17.64 27.92 0.34
C THR A 65 -16.57 28.02 -0.73
N ALA A 66 -16.28 29.22 -1.26
CA ALA A 66 -15.21 29.44 -2.22
C ALA A 66 -13.82 29.20 -1.61
N ALA A 67 -13.61 29.63 -0.36
CA ALA A 67 -12.38 29.37 0.37
C ALA A 67 -12.16 27.86 0.60
N LEU A 68 -13.21 27.14 0.98
CA LEU A 68 -13.15 25.68 1.14
C LEU A 68 -12.86 24.96 -0.19
N ALA A 69 -13.49 25.38 -1.29
CA ALA A 69 -13.20 24.82 -2.61
C ALA A 69 -11.72 24.99 -2.99
N THR A 70 -11.17 26.19 -2.76
CA THR A 70 -9.73 26.47 -2.98
C THR A 70 -8.83 25.58 -2.12
N GLN A 71 -9.19 25.34 -0.85
CA GLN A 71 -8.43 24.47 0.04
C GLN A 71 -8.48 23.00 -0.41
N ILE A 72 -9.64 22.53 -0.88
CA ILE A 72 -9.80 21.18 -1.44
C ILE A 72 -8.89 21.00 -2.65
N ASP A 73 -8.81 21.98 -3.56
CA ASP A 73 -7.97 21.87 -4.75
C ASP A 73 -6.47 21.85 -4.39
N ARG A 74 -6.03 22.69 -3.44
CA ARG A 74 -4.65 22.61 -2.91
C ARG A 74 -4.34 21.25 -2.28
N LEU A 75 -5.30 20.65 -1.57
CA LEU A 75 -5.12 19.32 -0.98
C LEU A 75 -5.01 18.23 -2.06
N LYS A 76 -5.75 18.35 -3.17
CA LYS A 76 -5.62 17.43 -4.31
C LYS A 76 -4.24 17.57 -4.96
N GLU A 77 -3.75 18.79 -5.20
CA GLU A 77 -2.40 19.03 -5.74
C GLU A 77 -1.33 18.41 -4.84
N ARG A 78 -1.40 18.68 -3.54
CA ARG A 78 -0.47 18.10 -2.56
C ARG A 78 -0.54 16.57 -2.50
N GLN A 79 -1.73 15.99 -2.67
CA GLN A 79 -1.89 14.54 -2.76
C GLN A 79 -1.17 13.97 -4.00
N GLN A 80 -1.24 14.65 -5.15
CA GLN A 80 -0.53 14.23 -6.36
C GLN A 80 0.99 14.32 -6.20
N GLU A 81 1.49 15.36 -5.55
CA GLU A 81 2.92 15.49 -5.21
C GLU A 81 3.40 14.33 -4.32
N ILE A 82 2.61 13.97 -3.30
CA ILE A 82 2.91 12.84 -2.42
C ILE A 82 2.99 11.54 -3.24
N ILE A 83 1.99 11.25 -4.07
CA ILE A 83 1.97 10.04 -4.91
C ILE A 83 3.19 10.00 -5.84
N ALA A 84 3.57 11.13 -6.45
CA ALA A 84 4.74 11.21 -7.31
C ALA A 84 6.05 10.97 -6.52
N SER A 85 6.14 11.52 -5.30
CA SER A 85 7.30 11.30 -4.42
C SER A 85 7.41 9.85 -3.96
N GLU A 86 6.30 9.20 -3.61
CA GLU A 86 6.26 7.79 -3.22
C GLU A 86 6.74 6.90 -4.38
N LYS A 87 6.27 7.16 -5.59
CA LYS A 87 6.73 6.44 -6.80
C LYS A 87 8.24 6.57 -6.99
N THR A 88 8.78 7.77 -6.81
CA THR A 88 10.22 8.04 -6.92
C THR A 88 11.01 7.30 -5.84
N LEU A 89 10.53 7.31 -4.60
CA LEU A 89 11.15 6.63 -3.48
C LEU A 89 11.16 5.10 -3.68
N THR A 90 10.08 4.53 -4.21
CA THR A 90 10.02 3.11 -4.54
C THR A 90 11.05 2.74 -5.61
N ALA A 91 11.17 3.55 -6.68
CA ALA A 91 12.19 3.33 -7.71
C ALA A 91 13.62 3.40 -7.13
N GLN A 92 13.90 4.38 -6.26
CA GLN A 92 15.19 4.48 -5.57
C GLN A 92 15.48 3.27 -4.68
N LYS A 93 14.47 2.77 -3.96
CA LYS A 93 14.61 1.58 -3.11
C LYS A 93 14.97 0.34 -3.94
N VAL A 94 14.30 0.13 -5.07
CA VAL A 94 14.60 -1.00 -5.97
C VAL A 94 16.04 -0.91 -6.48
N LEU A 95 16.48 0.27 -6.91
CA LEU A 95 17.86 0.48 -7.37
C LEU A 95 18.89 0.19 -6.25
N LEU A 96 18.59 0.61 -5.02
CA LEU A 96 19.45 0.35 -3.88
C LEU A 96 19.53 -1.15 -3.55
N GLU A 97 18.41 -1.86 -3.59
CA GLU A 97 18.36 -3.32 -3.39
C GLU A 97 19.15 -4.06 -4.47
N GLN A 98 19.01 -3.67 -5.74
CA GLN A 98 19.82 -4.23 -6.84
C GLN A 98 21.31 -3.99 -6.63
N THR A 99 21.69 -2.78 -6.21
CA THR A 99 23.09 -2.43 -5.94
C THR A 99 23.66 -3.26 -4.79
N LEU A 100 22.90 -3.44 -3.71
CA LEU A 100 23.29 -4.28 -2.58
C LEU A 100 23.42 -5.75 -2.98
N ASP A 101 22.51 -6.27 -3.81
CA ASP A 101 22.56 -7.64 -4.30
C ASP A 101 23.78 -7.85 -5.22
N GLN A 102 24.12 -6.88 -6.07
CA GLN A 102 25.37 -6.89 -6.86
C GLN A 102 26.63 -6.89 -5.97
N GLN A 103 26.67 -6.05 -4.94
CA GLN A 103 27.81 -6.01 -4.01
C GLN A 103 27.97 -7.32 -3.24
N ARG A 104 26.87 -7.97 -2.85
CA ARG A 104 26.92 -9.29 -2.19
C ARG A 104 27.45 -10.37 -3.10
N LEU A 105 26.97 -10.42 -4.35
CA LEU A 105 27.48 -11.38 -5.34
C LEU A 105 28.99 -11.20 -5.55
N SER A 106 29.46 -9.94 -5.64
CA SER A 106 30.89 -9.64 -5.73
C SER A 106 31.67 -10.13 -4.51
N ALA A 107 31.11 -10.00 -3.30
CA ALA A 107 31.76 -10.47 -2.08
C ALA A 107 31.83 -12.00 -2.01
N GLU A 108 30.76 -12.69 -2.40
CA GLU A 108 30.71 -14.17 -2.46
C GLU A 108 31.72 -14.73 -3.47
N LEU A 109 31.84 -14.09 -4.64
CA LEU A 109 32.85 -14.46 -5.64
C LEU A 109 34.28 -14.33 -5.10
N LEU A 110 34.57 -13.23 -4.41
CA LEU A 110 35.86 -13.00 -3.75
C LEU A 110 36.15 -14.05 -2.66
N GLU A 111 35.15 -14.41 -1.86
CA GLU A 111 35.29 -15.45 -0.83
C GLU A 111 35.57 -16.82 -1.45
N THR A 112 34.86 -17.16 -2.53
CA THR A 112 35.06 -18.40 -3.29
C THR A 112 36.46 -18.46 -3.91
N GLU A 113 36.93 -17.35 -4.47
CA GLU A 113 38.29 -17.25 -5.03
C GLU A 113 39.36 -17.40 -3.95
N ASN A 114 39.17 -16.78 -2.78
CA ASN A 114 40.06 -16.94 -1.63
C ASN A 114 40.12 -18.40 -1.15
N ILE A 115 38.98 -19.09 -1.05
CA ILE A 115 38.94 -20.51 -0.69
C ILE A 115 39.70 -21.36 -1.73
N SER A 116 39.50 -21.07 -3.03
CA SER A 116 40.23 -21.77 -4.09
C SER A 116 41.75 -21.55 -4.01
N LEU A 117 42.19 -20.34 -3.65
CA LEU A 117 43.60 -20.02 -3.47
C LEU A 117 44.18 -20.77 -2.27
N ILE A 118 43.47 -20.80 -1.13
CA ILE A 118 43.86 -21.57 0.05
C ILE A 118 44.03 -23.05 -0.30
N ASN A 119 43.07 -23.63 -1.02
CA ASN A 119 43.15 -25.03 -1.45
C ASN A 119 44.35 -25.30 -2.38
N ARG A 120 44.66 -24.37 -3.30
CA ARG A 120 45.87 -24.45 -4.14
C ARG A 120 47.15 -24.40 -3.31
N VAL A 121 47.24 -23.49 -2.34
CA VAL A 121 48.40 -23.37 -1.45
C VAL A 121 48.61 -24.66 -0.66
N GLN A 122 47.56 -25.19 -0.05
CA GLN A 122 47.62 -26.44 0.70
C GLN A 122 48.02 -27.64 -0.18
N LEU A 123 47.54 -27.69 -1.43
CA LEU A 123 47.94 -28.73 -2.37
C LEU A 123 49.44 -28.64 -2.71
N PHE A 124 49.95 -27.42 -2.95
CA PHE A 124 51.39 -27.20 -3.18
C PHE A 124 52.23 -27.55 -1.96
N GLU A 125 51.80 -27.18 -0.75
CA GLU A 125 52.47 -27.56 0.50
C GLU A 125 52.51 -29.08 0.68
N LYS A 126 51.40 -29.78 0.38
CA LYS A 126 51.33 -31.25 0.45
C LYS A 126 52.24 -31.92 -0.59
N GLN A 127 52.31 -31.38 -1.81
CA GLN A 127 53.22 -31.86 -2.85
C GLN A 127 54.68 -31.61 -2.47
N ALA A 128 54.99 -30.45 -1.89
CA ALA A 128 56.31 -30.14 -1.36
C ALA A 128 56.69 -31.10 -0.21
N ALA A 129 55.79 -31.31 0.75
CA ALA A 129 56.00 -32.27 1.84
C ALA A 129 56.17 -33.70 1.33
N ALA A 130 55.42 -34.12 0.31
CA ALA A 130 55.58 -35.43 -0.32
C ALA A 130 56.92 -35.57 -1.06
N SER A 131 57.42 -34.50 -1.69
CA SER A 131 58.75 -34.49 -2.32
C SER A 131 59.88 -34.54 -1.30
N VAL A 132 59.71 -33.86 -0.15
CA VAL A 132 60.64 -33.93 1.00
C VAL A 132 60.57 -35.30 1.66
N ALA A 133 59.40 -35.90 1.78
CA ALA A 133 59.22 -37.26 2.32
C ALA A 133 59.85 -38.32 1.39
N LYS A 134 59.71 -38.18 0.06
CA LYS A 134 60.44 -38.99 -0.93
C LYS A 134 61.95 -38.80 -0.86
N ALA A 135 62.42 -37.60 -0.50
CA ALA A 135 63.83 -37.34 -0.24
C ALA A 135 64.30 -37.91 1.12
N ASN A 136 63.38 -38.18 2.04
CA ASN A 136 63.63 -38.65 3.41
C ASN A 136 63.22 -40.12 3.65
N GLU A 137 63.10 -40.95 2.61
CA GLU A 137 63.08 -42.43 2.75
C GLU A 137 64.46 -42.99 3.16
N SER A 138 64.99 -42.43 4.24
CA SER A 138 66.04 -42.96 5.10
C SER A 138 65.85 -42.37 6.51
N GLY A 139 64.88 -42.89 7.27
CA GLY A 139 64.84 -42.72 8.74
C GLY A 139 63.53 -42.26 9.38
N ALA A 140 62.82 -43.23 9.95
CA ALA A 140 62.01 -43.24 11.19
C ALA A 140 61.23 -42.00 11.73
N THR A 141 59.91 -42.23 11.90
CA THR A 141 59.01 -41.93 13.05
C THR A 141 58.81 -40.48 13.56
N LYS A 142 57.53 -40.03 13.59
CA LYS A 142 56.69 -39.81 14.82
C LYS A 142 55.42 -38.97 14.51
N GLN A 143 54.29 -39.38 15.09
CA GLN A 143 53.05 -38.63 15.37
C GLN A 143 53.13 -38.01 16.80
N PRO A 144 52.12 -37.28 17.32
CA PRO A 144 51.03 -36.48 16.72
C PRO A 144 50.88 -35.08 17.38
N LEU A 145 50.06 -34.17 16.82
CA LEU A 145 49.56 -33.00 17.55
C LEU A 145 48.07 -32.79 17.33
N THR A 146 47.32 -32.92 18.41
CA THR A 146 45.94 -32.48 18.61
C THR A 146 45.91 -31.00 18.97
N GLN A 147 44.91 -30.25 18.49
CA GLN A 147 44.24 -29.25 19.31
C GLN A 147 42.73 -29.19 19.00
N PRO A 148 41.90 -28.91 20.03
CA PRO A 148 40.45 -28.82 19.95
C PRO A 148 40.00 -27.39 19.69
N ASP A 149 38.97 -27.20 18.87
CA ASP A 149 38.05 -26.06 19.03
C ASP A 149 36.73 -26.39 18.32
N SER A 150 35.77 -26.86 19.11
CA SER A 150 34.40 -27.09 18.70
C SER A 150 33.60 -25.79 18.84
N GLN A 151 33.55 -25.03 17.74
CA GLN A 151 32.32 -24.29 17.42
C GLN A 151 31.31 -25.28 16.83
N PRO A 152 29.99 -25.09 17.02
CA PRO A 152 29.01 -25.96 16.37
C PRO A 152 29.20 -25.82 14.86
N GLU A 153 29.72 -26.88 14.24
CA GLU A 153 29.99 -26.96 12.81
C GLU A 153 28.72 -26.59 12.05
N ARG A 154 28.72 -25.41 11.40
CA ARG A 154 27.92 -25.24 10.20
C ARG A 154 28.40 -26.32 9.26
N SER A 155 27.57 -27.32 9.00
CA SER A 155 27.92 -28.43 8.12
C SER A 155 28.21 -27.84 6.74
N THR A 156 29.50 -27.65 6.44
CA THR A 156 29.95 -27.26 5.12
C THR A 156 29.50 -28.37 4.16
N PRO A 157 28.73 -28.06 3.11
CA PRO A 157 28.31 -29.08 2.15
C PRO A 157 29.55 -29.79 1.60
N SER A 158 29.49 -31.11 1.43
CA SER A 158 30.60 -31.86 0.85
C SER A 158 30.94 -31.31 -0.54
N ALA A 159 32.19 -31.47 -0.99
CA ALA A 159 32.60 -31.06 -2.33
C ALA A 159 31.67 -31.63 -3.42
N GLU A 160 31.20 -32.87 -3.23
CA GLU A 160 30.21 -33.52 -4.08
C GLU A 160 28.84 -32.81 -4.10
N ALA A 161 28.36 -32.31 -2.95
CA ALA A 161 27.11 -31.55 -2.89
C ALA A 161 27.22 -30.22 -3.65
N ILE A 162 28.37 -29.56 -3.56
CA ILE A 162 28.65 -28.28 -4.25
C ILE A 162 28.71 -28.50 -5.77
N ASP A 163 29.42 -29.53 -6.23
CA ASP A 163 29.54 -29.84 -7.66
C ASP A 163 28.17 -30.19 -8.28
N ASN A 164 27.39 -31.03 -7.60
CA ASN A 164 26.03 -31.37 -8.04
C ASN A 164 25.10 -30.14 -8.04
N PHE A 165 25.25 -29.22 -7.08
CA PHE A 165 24.48 -27.98 -7.05
C PHE A 165 24.83 -27.05 -8.22
N ASN A 166 26.12 -26.90 -8.53
CA ASN A 166 26.59 -26.11 -9.68
C ASN A 166 26.11 -26.71 -11.01
N ASN A 167 26.06 -28.05 -11.11
CA ASN A 167 25.46 -28.73 -12.25
C ASN A 167 23.97 -28.39 -12.40
N ALA A 168 23.19 -28.42 -11.32
CA ALA A 168 21.77 -28.03 -11.34
C ALA A 168 21.57 -26.58 -11.80
N LEU A 169 22.41 -25.64 -11.33
CA LEU A 169 22.38 -24.25 -11.79
C LEU A 169 22.70 -24.14 -13.29
N THR A 170 23.66 -24.93 -13.78
CA THR A 170 24.03 -24.95 -15.20
C THR A 170 22.87 -25.50 -16.07
N LEU A 171 22.16 -26.52 -15.59
CA LEU A 171 20.97 -27.03 -16.27
C LEU A 171 19.86 -25.97 -16.35
N MET A 172 19.69 -25.17 -15.29
CA MET A 172 18.75 -24.04 -15.30
C MET A 172 19.12 -22.98 -16.35
N THR A 173 20.40 -22.61 -16.48
CA THR A 173 20.84 -21.62 -17.48
C THR A 173 20.76 -22.16 -18.91
N GLN A 174 20.81 -23.48 -19.09
CA GLN A 174 20.61 -24.17 -20.37
C GLN A 174 19.13 -24.35 -20.75
N GLY A 175 18.18 -23.90 -19.91
CA GLY A 175 16.75 -24.08 -20.17
C GLY A 175 16.27 -25.52 -20.02
N ARG A 176 16.93 -26.32 -19.17
CA ARG A 176 16.60 -27.73 -18.87
C ARG A 176 16.08 -27.89 -17.44
N PRO A 177 14.91 -27.29 -17.09
CA PRO A 177 14.42 -27.24 -15.72
C PRO A 177 14.05 -28.61 -15.14
N ASP A 178 13.54 -29.54 -15.95
CA ASP A 178 13.15 -30.88 -15.48
C ASP A 178 14.34 -31.69 -14.95
N GLU A 179 15.50 -31.55 -15.61
CA GLU A 179 16.72 -32.20 -15.19
C GLU A 179 17.32 -31.53 -13.95
N ALA A 180 17.26 -30.18 -13.88
CA ALA A 180 17.67 -29.44 -12.68
C ALA A 180 16.83 -29.83 -11.46
N ILE A 181 15.51 -30.04 -11.63
CA ILE A 181 14.60 -30.51 -10.57
C ILE A 181 15.10 -31.84 -10.01
N ALA A 182 15.41 -32.82 -10.87
CA ALA A 182 15.89 -34.12 -10.43
C ALA A 182 17.19 -34.02 -9.60
N VAL A 183 18.11 -33.14 -10.01
CA VAL A 183 19.37 -32.90 -9.28
C VAL A 183 19.11 -32.21 -7.94
N TYR A 184 18.24 -31.19 -7.89
CA TYR A 184 17.88 -30.53 -6.62
C TYR A 184 17.17 -31.46 -5.65
N GLU A 185 16.25 -32.31 -6.12
CA GLU A 185 15.60 -33.33 -5.29
C GLU A 185 16.60 -34.36 -4.77
N GLY A 186 17.57 -34.76 -5.60
CA GLY A 186 18.68 -35.64 -5.20
C GLY A 186 19.54 -35.00 -4.10
N LEU A 187 19.88 -33.72 -4.27
CA LEU A 187 20.63 -32.94 -3.28
C LEU A 187 19.87 -32.81 -1.95
N ILE A 188 18.57 -32.55 -1.99
CA ILE A 188 17.73 -32.47 -0.77
C ILE A 188 17.69 -33.82 -0.04
N LYS A 189 17.62 -34.94 -0.77
CA LYS A 189 17.62 -36.29 -0.18
C LYS A 189 18.97 -36.67 0.41
N ALA A 190 20.07 -36.38 -0.29
CA ALA A 190 21.42 -36.75 0.12
C ALA A 190 22.00 -35.80 1.18
N PHE A 191 21.63 -34.52 1.11
CA PHE A 191 22.15 -33.43 1.94
C PHE A 191 21.00 -32.57 2.48
N PRO A 192 20.16 -33.10 3.38
CA PRO A 192 18.97 -32.39 3.87
C PRO A 192 19.31 -31.13 4.68
N GLN A 193 20.56 -30.94 5.13
CA GLN A 193 21.00 -29.71 5.82
C GLN A 193 21.57 -28.66 4.85
N PHE A 194 21.44 -28.86 3.53
CA PHE A 194 21.91 -27.92 2.52
C PHE A 194 20.73 -27.06 2.04
N PRO A 195 20.60 -25.79 2.50
CA PRO A 195 19.39 -25.01 2.26
C PRO A 195 19.29 -24.43 0.83
N GLN A 196 20.40 -24.31 0.09
CA GLN A 196 20.45 -23.72 -1.26
C GLN A 196 19.60 -24.50 -2.29
N PRO A 197 19.62 -25.86 -2.33
CA PRO A 197 18.69 -26.66 -3.12
C PRO A 197 17.20 -26.35 -2.89
N TYR A 198 16.77 -26.16 -1.64
CA TYR A 198 15.37 -25.85 -1.32
C TYR A 198 14.93 -24.52 -1.95
N ASN A 199 15.79 -23.50 -1.86
CA ASN A 199 15.53 -22.19 -2.45
C ASN A 199 15.40 -22.25 -3.98
N ASN A 200 16.33 -22.93 -4.64
CA ASN A 200 16.36 -22.98 -6.10
C ASN A 200 15.25 -23.86 -6.65
N LEU A 201 14.99 -25.02 -6.04
CA LEU A 201 13.87 -25.88 -6.44
C LEU A 201 12.52 -25.17 -6.26
N ALA A 202 12.36 -24.38 -5.19
CA ALA A 202 11.18 -23.55 -5.02
C ALA A 202 11.01 -22.51 -6.12
N SER A 203 12.12 -21.88 -6.56
CA SER A 203 12.12 -20.94 -7.69
C SER A 203 11.66 -21.61 -8.99
N VAL A 204 12.13 -22.84 -9.25
CA VAL A 204 11.67 -23.62 -10.41
C VAL A 204 10.18 -23.94 -10.32
N PHE A 205 9.69 -24.42 -9.17
CA PHE A 205 8.25 -24.69 -9.03
C PHE A 205 7.39 -23.43 -9.14
N ALA A 206 7.87 -22.29 -8.65
CA ALA A 206 7.19 -21.01 -8.78
C ALA A 206 7.09 -20.57 -10.25
N SER A 207 8.15 -20.72 -11.04
CA SER A 207 8.14 -20.38 -12.47
C SER A 207 7.23 -21.31 -13.30
N LEU A 208 7.07 -22.56 -12.87
CA LEU A 208 6.11 -23.52 -13.42
C LEU A 208 4.67 -23.31 -12.92
N GLY A 209 4.42 -22.30 -12.07
CA GLY A 209 3.10 -21.96 -11.54
C GLY A 209 2.62 -22.84 -10.40
N ASN A 210 3.45 -23.76 -9.89
CA ASN A 210 3.16 -24.62 -8.75
C ASN A 210 3.56 -23.91 -7.44
N LEU A 211 2.76 -22.91 -7.06
CA LEU A 211 3.04 -22.06 -5.91
C LEU A 211 3.00 -22.82 -4.58
N GLU A 212 2.17 -23.86 -4.49
CA GLU A 212 2.02 -24.68 -3.28
C GLU A 212 3.31 -25.47 -2.97
N ARG A 213 3.91 -26.12 -3.98
CA ARG A 213 5.20 -26.82 -3.81
C ARG A 213 6.33 -25.85 -3.50
N ALA A 214 6.36 -24.70 -4.18
CA ALA A 214 7.34 -23.65 -3.90
C ALA A 214 7.26 -23.19 -2.44
N GLU A 215 6.04 -22.96 -1.92
CA GLU A 215 5.84 -22.54 -0.52
C GLU A 215 6.36 -23.58 0.46
N SER A 216 6.02 -24.86 0.23
CA SER A 216 6.46 -25.97 1.07
C SER A 216 7.99 -26.06 1.16
N LEU A 217 8.68 -25.95 0.02
CA LEU A 217 10.14 -26.03 -0.02
C LEU A 217 10.82 -24.85 0.67
N LEU A 218 10.28 -23.64 0.51
CA LEU A 218 10.82 -22.46 1.19
C LEU A 218 10.66 -22.56 2.71
N ARG A 219 9.52 -23.10 3.18
CA ARG A 219 9.30 -23.37 4.61
C ARG A 219 10.26 -24.43 5.14
N GLN A 220 10.44 -25.54 4.43
CA GLN A 220 11.42 -26.57 4.79
C GLN A 220 12.84 -26.02 4.88
N GLY A 221 13.26 -25.19 3.92
CA GLY A 221 14.57 -24.56 3.99
C GLY A 221 14.73 -23.62 5.20
N LEU A 222 13.66 -22.92 5.60
CA LEU A 222 13.65 -22.03 6.77
C LEU A 222 13.59 -22.79 8.10
N GLU A 223 13.12 -24.04 8.11
CA GLU A 223 13.25 -24.92 9.27
C GLU A 223 14.72 -25.33 9.53
N LEU A 224 15.54 -25.34 8.48
CA LEU A 224 16.99 -25.65 8.57
C LEU A 224 17.81 -24.42 8.95
N ASP A 225 17.60 -23.30 8.27
CA ASP A 225 18.22 -22.02 8.58
C ASP A 225 17.18 -20.91 8.53
N ASP A 226 16.64 -20.61 9.71
CA ASP A 226 15.66 -19.57 9.88
C ASP A 226 16.22 -18.19 9.51
N ARG A 227 17.54 -17.97 9.54
CA ARG A 227 18.19 -16.70 9.17
C ARG A 227 18.53 -16.62 7.69
N TYR A 228 18.27 -17.65 6.89
CA TYR A 228 18.57 -17.61 5.47
C TYR A 228 17.67 -16.62 4.73
N ARG A 229 18.22 -15.42 4.53
CA ARG A 229 17.49 -14.25 4.02
C ARG A 229 16.86 -14.47 2.65
N LEU A 230 17.50 -15.24 1.77
CA LEU A 230 17.01 -15.47 0.42
C LEU A 230 15.72 -16.31 0.43
N LEU A 231 15.65 -17.34 1.28
CA LEU A 231 14.44 -18.11 1.49
C LEU A 231 13.29 -17.25 2.04
N ARG A 232 13.57 -16.37 3.03
CA ARG A 232 12.56 -15.43 3.55
C ARG A 232 12.06 -14.46 2.47
N LYS A 233 12.97 -13.91 1.66
CA LYS A 233 12.65 -13.01 0.53
C LYS A 233 11.73 -13.72 -0.46
N ASN A 234 12.12 -14.91 -0.90
CA ASN A 234 11.37 -15.69 -1.87
C ASN A 234 10.00 -16.15 -1.33
N LEU A 235 9.91 -16.49 -0.05
CA LEU A 235 8.64 -16.82 0.60
C LEU A 235 7.71 -15.59 0.65
N GLY A 236 8.25 -14.43 1.00
CA GLY A 236 7.51 -13.16 0.98
C GLY A 236 6.96 -12.85 -0.41
N SER A 237 7.80 -12.89 -1.45
CA SER A 237 7.37 -12.67 -2.83
C SER A 237 6.30 -13.66 -3.26
N LEU A 238 6.48 -14.95 -2.95
CA LEU A 238 5.52 -16.00 -3.28
C LEU A 238 4.15 -15.76 -2.62
N LEU A 239 4.13 -15.39 -1.34
CA LEU A 239 2.89 -15.11 -0.60
C LEU A 239 2.16 -13.87 -1.16
N ILE A 240 2.90 -12.84 -1.56
CA ILE A 240 2.33 -11.65 -2.23
C ILE A 240 1.71 -12.04 -3.58
N HIS A 241 2.41 -12.85 -4.39
CA HIS A 241 1.87 -13.36 -5.65
C HIS A 241 0.59 -14.17 -5.45
N ARG A 242 0.58 -15.07 -4.45
CA ARG A 242 -0.58 -15.89 -4.12
C ARG A 242 -1.76 -15.04 -3.64
N ALA A 243 -1.51 -14.09 -2.74
CA ALA A 243 -2.53 -13.13 -2.27
C ALA A 243 -3.12 -12.32 -3.44
N SER A 244 -2.26 -11.85 -4.36
CA SER A 244 -2.69 -11.10 -5.54
C SER A 244 -3.57 -11.94 -6.47
N ARG A 245 -3.23 -13.22 -6.67
CA ARG A 245 -4.04 -14.15 -7.48
C ARG A 245 -5.42 -14.39 -6.86
N ILE A 246 -5.47 -14.65 -5.55
CA ILE A 246 -6.73 -14.84 -4.81
C ILE A 246 -7.58 -13.57 -4.85
N TYR A 247 -6.95 -12.41 -4.65
CA TYR A 247 -7.65 -11.12 -4.70
C TYR A 247 -8.22 -10.83 -6.09
N ARG A 248 -7.46 -11.09 -7.15
CA ARG A 248 -7.93 -10.97 -8.53
C ARG A 248 -9.09 -11.92 -8.82
N GLN A 249 -9.01 -13.17 -8.38
CA GLN A 249 -10.11 -14.13 -8.48
C GLN A 249 -11.37 -13.66 -7.74
N ALA A 250 -11.20 -13.07 -6.55
CA ALA A 250 -12.31 -12.51 -5.79
C ALA A 250 -12.96 -11.32 -6.51
N ILE A 251 -12.19 -10.41 -7.12
CA ILE A 251 -12.71 -9.27 -7.89
C ILE A 251 -13.37 -9.73 -9.19
N ASP A 252 -12.72 -10.61 -9.94
CA ASP A 252 -13.28 -11.13 -11.20
C ASP A 252 -14.55 -11.96 -10.96
N GLY A 253 -14.61 -12.68 -9.83
CA GLY A 253 -15.83 -13.34 -9.34
C GLY A 253 -16.88 -12.37 -8.79
N ALA A 254 -16.46 -11.19 -8.31
CA ALA A 254 -17.32 -10.10 -7.82
C ALA A 254 -17.74 -9.10 -8.91
N LYS A 255 -17.55 -9.43 -10.20
CA LYS A 255 -18.19 -8.72 -11.33
C LYS A 255 -19.73 -8.80 -11.31
N ASP A 256 -20.33 -9.34 -10.26
CA ASP A 256 -21.69 -9.01 -9.84
C ASP A 256 -21.68 -8.05 -8.63
N LYS A 257 -21.80 -6.75 -8.96
CA LYS A 257 -22.29 -5.61 -8.16
C LYS A 257 -21.58 -5.26 -6.84
N ASN A 258 -21.04 -4.03 -6.84
CA ASN A 258 -20.84 -3.15 -5.68
C ASN A 258 -19.51 -3.18 -4.90
N VAL A 259 -18.36 -3.37 -5.57
CA VAL A 259 -17.06 -3.02 -4.97
C VAL A 259 -16.68 -1.57 -5.34
N PRO A 260 -16.41 -0.68 -4.38
CA PRO A 260 -16.02 0.70 -4.68
C PRO A 260 -14.61 0.73 -5.27
N ALA A 261 -14.52 1.19 -6.53
CA ALA A 261 -13.34 1.33 -7.39
C ALA A 261 -12.08 1.93 -6.73
N LYS A 262 -12.23 2.62 -5.60
CA LYS A 262 -11.13 3.26 -4.86
C LYS A 262 -10.23 2.27 -4.12
N LYS A 263 -10.75 1.12 -3.66
CA LYS A 263 -9.93 0.05 -3.05
C LYS A 263 -9.19 -0.78 -4.11
N GLU A 264 -9.82 -0.95 -5.27
CA GLU A 264 -9.24 -1.63 -6.44
C GLU A 264 -8.03 -0.87 -6.98
N ALA A 265 -8.13 0.47 -7.10
CA ALA A 265 -7.03 1.29 -7.60
C ALA A 265 -5.77 1.20 -6.73
N ILE A 266 -5.90 1.26 -5.39
CA ILE A 266 -4.75 1.25 -4.47
C ILE A 266 -4.03 -0.11 -4.49
N ALA A 267 -4.78 -1.21 -4.59
CA ALA A 267 -4.21 -2.56 -4.63
C ALA A 267 -3.52 -2.86 -5.98
N LEU A 268 -4.10 -2.41 -7.11
CA LEU A 268 -3.44 -2.51 -8.42
C LEU A 268 -2.19 -1.62 -8.50
N GLN A 269 -2.23 -0.43 -7.88
CA GLN A 269 -1.09 0.49 -7.90
C GLN A 269 0.08 -0.06 -7.07
N ALA A 270 -0.20 -0.70 -5.93
CA ALA A 270 0.82 -1.43 -5.16
C ALA A 270 1.39 -2.64 -5.95
N PHE A 271 0.56 -3.29 -6.79
CA PHE A 271 0.95 -4.42 -7.64
C PHE A 271 1.86 -4.02 -8.82
N ASP A 272 1.55 -2.92 -9.51
CA ASP A 272 2.37 -2.38 -10.60
C ASP A 272 3.72 -1.83 -10.10
N MET A 273 3.75 -1.35 -8.85
CA MET A 273 4.99 -0.85 -8.23
C MET A 273 5.93 -1.96 -7.74
N MET A 274 5.46 -3.21 -7.67
CA MET A 274 6.21 -4.35 -7.14
C MET A 274 6.51 -5.45 -8.16
N SER A 275 5.89 -5.39 -9.34
CA SER A 275 6.26 -6.24 -10.47
C SER A 275 7.49 -5.63 -11.14
N PRO A 276 8.64 -6.33 -11.23
CA PRO A 276 9.73 -5.83 -12.05
C PRO A 276 9.22 -5.80 -13.50
N LEU A 277 9.17 -4.59 -14.06
CA LEU A 277 8.88 -4.36 -15.47
C LEU A 277 9.74 -5.31 -16.31
N GLN A 278 9.07 -6.06 -17.20
CA GLN A 278 9.71 -6.76 -18.31
C GLN A 278 10.44 -5.78 -19.23
#